data_AF-A0A3D8VBI8-F1
#
_entry.id   AF-A0A3D8VBI8-F1
#
_cell.length_a   1.000
_cell.length_b   1.000
_cell.length_c   1.000
_cell.angle_alpha   90.00
_cell.angle_beta   90.00
_cell.angle_gamma   90.00
#
_symmetry.space_group_name_H-M   'P 1'
#
loop_
_entity.id
_entity.type
_entity.pdbx_description
1 polymer ?
#
loop_
_entity_poly.entity_id
_entity_poly.type
_entity_poly.pdbx_seq_one_letter_code
_entity_poly.pdbx_strand_id
1 'polypeptide(L)' 'MLKGNLVELRPVSKDDLKHLFKWSNDEEIANLAHGSDSAYQNNNPQEDIEAFYEKNLTAQPLWENGRVFIVYTMSTGVP' A
#
# COMPACT_ATOMS: atom_id res chain seq x y z
N MET A 1 -5.33 30.03 3.41
CA MET A 1 -5.28 28.60 3.01
C MET A 1 -3.80 28.21 2.97
N LEU A 2 -3.38 27.21 3.74
CA LEU A 2 -2.01 26.70 3.68
C LEU A 2 -1.81 26.04 2.31
N LYS A 3 -0.78 26.45 1.57
CA LYS A 3 -0.40 25.87 0.28
C LYS A 3 0.84 25.00 0.49
N GLY A 4 0.81 23.74 0.05
CA GLY A 4 1.95 22.83 0.18
C GLY A 4 1.62 21.40 -0.27
N ASN A 5 2.56 20.49 -0.07
CA ASN A 5 2.33 19.06 -0.25
C ASN A 5 1.66 18.53 1.02
N LEU A 6 0.38 18.14 0.92
CA LEU A 6 -0.32 17.51 2.01
C LEU A 6 0.04 16.02 2.01
N VAL A 7 0.57 15.54 3.13
CA VAL A 7 0.82 14.11 3.35
C VAL A 7 -0.31 13.59 4.22
N GLU A 8 -1.10 12.66 3.70
CA GLU A 8 -2.19 12.02 4.43
C GLU A 8 -1.90 10.53 4.64
N LEU A 9 -2.15 10.05 5.86
CA LEU A 9 -2.15 8.64 6.19
C LEU A 9 -3.58 8.12 6.13
N ARG A 10 -3.87 7.21 5.19
CA ARG A 10 -5.19 6.62 5.05
C ARG A 10 -5.12 5.11 5.29
N PRO A 11 -6.14 4.50 5.93
CA PRO A 11 -6.25 3.04 5.97
C PRO A 11 -6.26 2.49 4.55
N VAL A 12 -5.59 1.36 4.33
CA VAL A 12 -5.62 0.67 3.04
C VAL A 12 -7.05 0.27 2.69
N SER A 13 -7.46 0.59 1.47
CA SER A 13 -8.70 0.18 0.85
C SER A 13 -8.44 -0.78 -0.30
N LYS A 14 -9.49 -1.47 -0.78
CA LYS A 14 -9.38 -2.39 -1.92
C LYS A 14 -8.86 -1.69 -3.19
N ASP A 15 -9.24 -0.43 -3.40
CA ASP A 15 -8.79 0.36 -4.56
C ASP A 15 -7.28 0.67 -4.54
N ASP A 16 -6.65 0.60 -3.37
CA ASP A 16 -5.23 0.88 -3.21
C ASP A 16 -4.37 -0.32 -3.61
N LEU A 17 -4.95 -1.52 -3.68
CA LEU A 17 -4.25 -2.76 -4.02
C LEU A 17 -3.67 -2.73 -5.44
N LYS A 18 -4.26 -1.96 -6.36
CA LYS A 18 -3.70 -1.73 -7.71
C LYS A 18 -2.36 -1.00 -7.66
N HIS A 19 -2.19 -0.08 -6.70
CA HIS A 19 -0.92 0.64 -6.52
C HIS A 19 0.10 -0.29 -5.87
N LEU A 20 -0.32 -1.08 -4.89
CA LEU A 20 0.53 -2.09 -4.27
C LEU A 20 1.01 -3.12 -5.30
N PHE A 21 0.12 -3.61 -6.16
CA PHE A 21 0.47 -4.48 -7.28
C PHE A 21 1.52 -3.83 -8.18
N LYS A 22 1.28 -2.58 -8.61
CA LYS A 22 2.23 -1.86 -9.46
C LYS A 22 3.60 -1.70 -8.81
N TRP A 23 3.66 -1.31 -7.54
CA TRP A 23 4.92 -1.08 -6.82
C TRP A 23 5.66 -2.37 -6.50
N SER A 24 4.94 -3.43 -6.16
CA SER A 24 5.54 -4.73 -5.86
C SER A 24 6.14 -5.39 -7.11
N ASN A 25 5.57 -5.11 -8.28
CA ASN A 25 6.06 -5.61 -9.58
C ASN A 25 7.06 -4.66 -10.27
N ASP A 26 7.39 -3.53 -9.64
CA ASP A 26 8.50 -2.67 -10.06
C ASP A 26 9.73 -3.06 -9.23
N GLU A 27 10.72 -3.66 -9.88
CA GLU A 27 11.88 -4.24 -9.18
C GLU A 27 12.68 -3.20 -8.39
N GLU A 28 12.81 -1.97 -8.90
CA GLU A 28 13.54 -0.90 -8.20
C GLU A 28 12.79 -0.48 -6.93
N ILE A 29 11.47 -0.28 -7.04
CA ILE A 29 10.63 0.10 -5.91
C ILE A 29 10.52 -1.04 -4.90
N ALA A 30 10.34 -2.28 -5.35
CA ALA A 30 10.27 -3.45 -4.47
C ALA A 30 11.58 -3.67 -3.70
N ASN A 31 12.73 -3.49 -4.35
CA ASN A 31 14.04 -3.52 -3.69
C ASN A 31 14.17 -2.41 -2.64
N LEU A 32 13.70 -1.20 -2.94
CA LEU A 32 13.72 -0.09 -1.99
C LEU A 32 12.81 -0.35 -0.77
N ALA A 33 11.62 -0.92 -0.99
CA ALA A 33 10.62 -1.13 0.04
C ALA A 33 10.91 -2.34 0.94
N HIS A 34 11.43 -3.43 0.37
CA HIS A 34 11.57 -4.72 1.06
C HIS A 34 13.03 -5.16 1.26
N GLY A 35 14.01 -4.48 0.65
CA GLY A 35 15.42 -4.78 0.82
C GLY A 35 15.75 -6.24 0.45
N SER A 36 16.30 -6.99 1.40
CA SER A 36 16.63 -8.41 1.22
C SER A 36 15.42 -9.31 0.97
N ASP A 37 14.21 -8.87 1.34
CA ASP A 37 12.98 -9.65 1.20
C ASP A 37 12.26 -9.37 -0.14
N SER A 38 12.82 -8.52 -1.01
CA SER A 38 12.20 -8.13 -2.27
C SER A 38 11.86 -9.33 -3.17
N ALA A 39 12.70 -10.36 -3.16
CA ALA A 39 12.48 -11.59 -3.93
C ALA A 39 11.19 -12.34 -3.53
N TYR A 40 10.70 -12.15 -2.29
CA TYR A 40 9.46 -12.77 -1.81
C TYR A 40 8.23 -11.88 -2.02
N GLN A 41 8.44 -10.60 -2.35
CA GLN A 41 7.38 -9.60 -2.45
C GLN A 41 7.15 -9.16 -3.91
N ASN A 42 8.08 -9.47 -4.82
CA ASN A 42 7.99 -9.18 -6.25
C ASN A 42 7.20 -10.27 -7.01
N ASN A 43 6.65 -9.91 -8.17
CA ASN A 43 5.91 -10.79 -9.08
C ASN A 43 4.65 -11.42 -8.49
N ASN A 44 4.05 -10.78 -7.49
CA ASN A 44 2.76 -11.22 -6.95
C ASN A 44 1.62 -10.83 -7.91
N PRO A 45 0.79 -11.78 -8.35
CA PRO A 45 -0.39 -11.48 -9.16
C PRO A 45 -1.40 -10.68 -8.34
N GLN A 46 -2.19 -9.83 -9.02
CA GLN A 46 -3.12 -8.94 -8.34
C GLN A 46 -4.15 -9.71 -7.53
N GLU A 47 -4.59 -10.86 -8.03
CA GLU A 47 -5.59 -11.73 -7.39
C GLU A 47 -5.11 -12.25 -6.03
N ASP A 48 -3.83 -12.59 -5.90
CA ASP A 48 -3.26 -13.07 -4.64
C ASP A 48 -3.17 -11.94 -3.59
N ILE A 49 -2.85 -10.72 -4.04
CA ILE A 49 -2.85 -9.51 -3.19
C ILE A 49 -4.27 -9.23 -2.67
N GLU A 50 -5.27 -9.32 -3.54
CA GLU A 50 -6.68 -9.15 -3.17
C GLU A 50 -7.16 -10.22 -2.19
N ALA A 51 -6.84 -11.49 -2.45
CA ALA A 51 -7.20 -12.60 -1.58
C ALA A 51 -6.55 -12.47 -0.19
N PHE A 52 -5.29 -12.01 -0.12
CA PHE A 52 -4.60 -11.76 1.14
C PHE A 52 -5.25 -10.62 1.93
N TYR A 53 -5.62 -9.52 1.26
CA TYR A 53 -6.33 -8.40 1.88
C TYR A 53 -7.69 -8.85 2.47
N GLU A 54 -8.50 -9.59 1.70
CA GLU A 54 -9.80 -10.09 2.15
C GLU A 54 -9.69 -11.09 3.31
N LYS A 55 -8.70 -11.98 3.26
CA LYS A 55 -8.38 -12.88 4.38
C LYS A 55 -8.04 -12.10 5.65
N ASN A 56 -7.21 -11.08 5.55
CA ASN A 56 -6.78 -10.32 6.74
C ASN A 56 -7.87 -9.43 7.34
N LEU A 57 -8.79 -8.92 6.51
CA LEU A 57 -9.97 -8.21 7.00
C LEU A 57 -10.85 -9.08 7.91
N THR A 58 -10.87 -10.40 7.67
CA THR A 58 -11.73 -11.35 8.40
C THR A 58 -11.00 -12.10 9.51
N ALA A 59 -9.66 -12.15 9.48
CA ALA A 59 -8.88 -13.08 10.29
C ALA A 59 -8.32 -12.53 11.62
N GLN A 60 -8.39 -11.22 11.91
CA GLN A 60 -7.76 -10.68 13.13
C GLN A 60 -8.61 -9.59 13.80
N PRO A 61 -8.51 -9.42 15.14
CA PRO A 61 -8.86 -8.17 15.77
C PRO A 61 -7.90 -7.10 15.23
N LEU A 62 -8.33 -6.38 14.17
CA LEU A 62 -7.57 -5.31 13.49
C LEU A 62 -7.11 -4.17 14.44
N TRP A 63 -7.60 -4.19 15.68
CA TRP A 63 -7.22 -3.27 16.75
C TRP A 63 -5.94 -3.70 17.50
N GLU A 64 -5.58 -4.99 17.51
CA GLU A 64 -4.45 -5.52 18.29
C GLU A 64 -3.17 -5.68 17.46
N ASN A 65 -3.28 -6.10 16.19
CA ASN A 65 -2.13 -6.46 15.35
C ASN A 65 -1.78 -5.42 14.27
N GLY A 66 -2.37 -4.23 14.36
CA GLY A 66 -2.03 -3.09 13.51
C GLY A 66 -2.88 -2.97 12.25
N ARG A 67 -3.14 -1.71 11.89
CA ARG A 67 -3.77 -1.34 10.63
C ARG A 67 -2.68 -1.04 9.62
N VAL A 68 -2.78 -1.59 8.41
CA VAL A 68 -1.91 -1.18 7.31
C VAL A 68 -2.43 0.17 6.80
N PHE A 69 -1.53 1.14 6.69
CA PHE A 69 -1.82 2.47 6.14
C PHE A 69 -1.01 2.70 4.87
N ILE A 70 -1.59 3.42 3.91
CA ILE A 70 -0.87 3.94 2.75
C ILE A 70 -0.71 5.46 2.91
N VAL A 71 0.48 5.93 2.53
CA VAL A 71 0.83 7.35 2.55
C VAL A 71 0.47 7.96 1.20
N TYR A 72 -0.39 8.96 1.21
CA TYR A 72 -0.77 9.73 0.04
C TYR A 72 -0.16 11.13 0.09
N THR A 73 0.50 11.54 -0.99
CA THR A 73 0.85 12.95 -1.22
C THR A 73 -0.18 13.58 -2.13
N MET A 74 -0.94 14.55 -1.62
CA MET A 74 -1.86 15.37 -2.39
C MET A 74 -1.27 16.76 -2.58
N SER A 75 -1.20 17.22 -3.83
CA SER A 75 -0.90 18.63 -4.10
C SER A 75 -2.12 19.46 -3.73
N THR A 76 -1.95 20.44 -2.83
CA THR A 76 -3.01 21.43 -2.56
C THR A 76 -3.01 22.57 -3.60
N GLY A 77 -2.27 22.42 -4.70
CA GLY A 77 -2.31 23.33 -5.83
C GLY A 77 -3.56 23.07 -6.67
N VAL A 78 -4.53 23.98 -6.57
CA VAL A 78 -5.69 24.03 -7.47
C VAL A 78 -5.19 24.25 -8.92
N PRO A 79 -5.80 23.65 -9.96
CA PRO A 79 -5.64 24.12 -11.33
C PRO A 79 -6.02 25.59 -11.51
#